data_AF-A0A0F9H9S7-F1
#
_entry.id   AF-A0A0F9H9S7-F1
#
_cell.length_a   1.000
_cell.length_b   1.000
_cell.length_c   1.000
_cell.angle_alpha   90.00
_cell.angle_beta   90.00
_cell.angle_gamma   90.00
#
_symmetry.space_group_name_H-M   'P 1'
#
loop_
_entity.id
_entity.type
_entity.pdbx_description
1 polymer ?
#
loop_
_entity_poly.entity_id
_entity_poly.type
_entity_poly.pdbx_seq_one_letter_code
_entity_poly.pdbx_strand_id
1 'polypeptide(L)'
;MLMLTYSGRKISILYPGVEDINIEDIAHALSLQCRYNGHCNKFYSVAEHSILAARMFKARYGIKFECDFIYTLMHDAAEAYVGDLISPVKSELLPFIIIETRFLNTIKDRF
;
A
#
# COMPACT_ATOMS: atom_id res chain seq x y z
N MET A 1 -17.66 9.77 -0.71
CA MET A 1 -17.54 8.51 0.03
C MET A 1 -16.30 8.61 0.91
N LEU A 2 -16.48 8.60 2.24
CA LEU A 2 -15.38 8.78 3.20
C LEU A 2 -15.11 7.46 3.94
N MET A 3 -13.85 7.19 4.23
CA MET A 3 -13.39 6.10 5.10
C MET A 3 -12.80 6.70 6.39
N LEU A 4 -13.01 6.04 7.52
CA LEU A 4 -12.36 6.36 8.79
C LEU A 4 -11.13 5.46 8.95
N THR A 5 -9.97 6.04 9.21
CA THR A 5 -8.71 5.30 9.42
C THR A 5 -8.55 4.85 10.87
N TYR A 6 -7.51 4.07 11.15
CA TYR A 6 -7.17 3.59 12.48
C TYR A 6 -6.93 4.74 13.48
N SER A 7 -6.25 5.80 13.05
CA SER A 7 -5.99 6.99 13.87
C SER A 7 -7.19 7.94 13.93
N GLY A 8 -8.33 7.60 13.34
CA GLY A 8 -9.54 8.43 13.31
C GLY A 8 -9.57 9.52 12.24
N ARG A 9 -8.69 9.49 11.23
CA ARG A 9 -8.71 10.42 10.09
C ARG A 9 -9.84 10.06 9.14
N LYS A 10 -10.43 11.05 8.48
CA LYS A 10 -11.44 10.83 7.44
C LYS A 10 -10.80 11.07 6.08
N ILE A 11 -10.78 10.05 5.24
CA ILE A 11 -10.17 10.14 3.90
C ILE A 11 -11.22 9.93 2.81
N SER A 12 -11.11 10.70 1.74
CA SER A 12 -11.92 10.52 0.54
C SER A 12 -11.34 9.42 -0.33
N ILE A 13 -12.11 8.37 -0.59
CA ILE A 13 -11.68 7.25 -1.44
C ILE A 13 -11.46 7.67 -2.89
N LEU A 14 -12.22 8.65 -3.40
CA LEU A 14 -12.12 9.04 -4.81
C LEU A 14 -11.10 10.16 -5.06
N TYR A 15 -10.83 10.96 -4.03
CA TYR A 15 -10.04 12.19 -4.09
C TYR A 15 -9.23 12.35 -2.79
N PRO A 16 -8.24 11.48 -2.51
CA PRO A 16 -7.45 11.57 -1.29
C PRO A 16 -6.63 12.87 -1.26
N GLY A 17 -6.60 13.55 -0.10
CA GLY A 17 -5.72 14.67 0.14
C GLY A 17 -4.38 14.22 0.72
N VAL A 18 -3.29 14.92 0.37
CA VAL A 18 -1.94 14.65 0.89
C VAL A 18 -1.91 14.71 2.43
N GLU A 19 -2.63 15.67 3.01
CA GLU A 19 -2.71 15.86 4.47
C GLU A 19 -3.46 14.75 5.20
N ASP A 20 -4.30 13.99 4.49
CA ASP A 20 -5.05 12.87 5.05
C ASP A 20 -4.17 11.62 5.19
N ILE A 21 -3.09 11.52 4.42
CA ILE A 21 -2.18 10.37 4.40
C ILE A 21 -1.32 10.35 5.67
N ASN A 22 -1.37 9.22 6.38
CA ASN A 22 -0.62 8.99 7.60
C ASN A 22 0.10 7.62 7.55
N ILE A 23 1.37 7.59 7.96
CA ILE A 23 2.19 6.38 7.84
C ILE A 23 1.80 5.31 8.86
N GLU A 24 1.35 5.71 10.06
CA GLU A 24 0.87 4.78 11.08
C GLU A 24 -0.42 4.09 10.64
N ASP A 25 -1.33 4.80 9.97
CA ASP A 25 -2.54 4.23 9.39
C ASP A 25 -2.23 3.22 8.28
N ILE A 26 -1.29 3.55 7.39
CA ILE A 26 -0.82 2.64 6.33
C ILE A 26 -0.22 1.38 6.98
N ALA A 27 0.74 1.53 7.89
CA ALA A 27 1.40 0.41 8.54
C ALA A 27 0.40 -0.48 9.30
N HIS A 28 -0.55 0.13 10.03
CA HIS A 28 -1.58 -0.59 10.76
C HIS A 28 -2.45 -1.43 9.81
N ALA A 29 -3.04 -0.80 8.78
CA ALA A 29 -3.94 -1.49 7.85
C ALA A 29 -3.22 -2.62 7.10
N LEU A 30 -2.04 -2.34 6.53
CA LEU A 30 -1.26 -3.33 5.78
C LEU A 30 -0.79 -4.51 6.65
N SER A 31 -0.61 -4.30 7.96
CA SER A 31 -0.24 -5.39 8.89
C SER A 31 -1.36 -6.40 9.11
N LEU A 32 -2.61 -6.00 8.84
CA LEU A 32 -3.82 -6.81 9.05
C LEU A 32 -4.41 -7.37 7.74
N GLN A 33 -3.96 -6.88 6.59
CA GLN A 33 -4.43 -7.34 5.28
C GLN A 33 -3.64 -8.57 4.82
N CYS A 34 -4.34 -9.70 4.69
CA CYS A 34 -3.73 -10.95 4.22
C CYS A 34 -3.60 -10.97 2.70
N ARG A 35 -2.44 -11.38 2.21
CA ARG A 35 -2.19 -11.58 0.78
C ARG A 35 -2.82 -12.88 0.26
N TYR A 36 -2.86 -12.99 -1.06
CA TYR A 36 -3.35 -14.16 -1.80
C TYR A 36 -4.79 -14.56 -1.43
N ASN A 37 -5.61 -13.58 -1.04
CA ASN A 37 -6.96 -13.81 -0.49
C ASN A 37 -6.99 -14.86 0.65
N GLY A 38 -5.92 -14.95 1.45
CA GLY A 38 -5.84 -15.90 2.55
C GLY A 38 -5.46 -17.33 2.16
N HIS A 39 -5.17 -17.61 0.89
CA HIS A 39 -4.67 -18.92 0.44
C HIS A 39 -3.16 -19.11 0.76
N CYS A 40 -2.80 -18.87 2.01
CA CYS A 40 -1.44 -18.99 2.53
C CYS A 40 -1.39 -20.06 3.62
N ASN A 41 -0.28 -20.79 3.74
CA ASN A 41 -0.09 -21.77 4.81
C ASN A 41 0.03 -21.13 6.21
N LYS A 42 0.42 -19.85 6.25
CA LYS A 42 0.48 -19.00 7.45
C LYS A 42 0.02 -17.61 7.03
N PHE A 43 -0.52 -16.83 7.97
CA PHE A 43 -0.88 -15.44 7.70
C PHE A 43 0.34 -14.70 7.14
N TYR A 44 0.16 -14.07 6.00
CA TYR A 44 1.18 -13.34 5.27
C TYR A 44 0.60 -12.00 4.86
N SER A 45 1.02 -10.94 5.54
CA SER A 45 0.41 -9.63 5.38
C SER A 45 1.04 -8.83 4.24
N VAL A 46 0.32 -7.82 3.75
CA VAL A 46 0.88 -6.85 2.81
C VAL A 46 2.09 -6.14 3.42
N ALA A 47 2.05 -5.77 4.70
CA ALA A 47 3.19 -5.14 5.38
C ALA A 47 4.43 -6.06 5.41
N GLU A 48 4.24 -7.36 5.68
CA GLU A 48 5.34 -8.33 5.63
C GLU A 48 5.93 -8.43 4.22
N HIS A 49 5.09 -8.48 3.20
CA HIS A 49 5.51 -8.46 1.79
C HIS A 49 6.37 -7.24 1.46
N SER A 50 5.91 -6.03 1.81
CA SER A 50 6.64 -4.80 1.54
C SER A 50 8.02 -4.76 2.22
N ILE A 51 8.10 -5.23 3.47
CA ILE A 51 9.38 -5.31 4.20
C ILE A 51 10.31 -6.33 3.54
N LEU A 52 9.81 -7.49 3.14
CA LEU A 52 10.61 -8.51 2.45
C LEU A 52 11.12 -8.00 1.10
N ALA A 53 10.27 -7.33 0.32
CA ALA A 53 10.66 -6.70 -0.95
C ALA A 53 11.79 -5.68 -0.75
N ALA A 54 11.66 -4.79 0.23
CA ALA A 54 12.68 -3.79 0.55
C ALA A 54 13.99 -4.43 1.03
N ARG A 55 13.92 -5.49 1.85
CA ARG A 55 15.10 -6.26 2.30
C ARG A 55 15.82 -6.94 1.13
N MET A 56 15.07 -7.54 0.21
CA MET A 56 15.62 -8.16 -1.00
C MET A 56 16.28 -7.12 -1.91
N PHE A 57 15.63 -5.96 -2.10
CA PHE A 57 16.21 -4.84 -2.85
C PHE A 57 17.54 -4.39 -2.24
N LYS A 58 17.56 -4.14 -0.93
CA LYS A 58 18.78 -3.75 -0.20
C LYS A 58 19.89 -4.78 -0.32
N ALA A 59 19.58 -6.07 -0.22
CA ALA A 59 20.56 -7.15 -0.34
C ALA A 59 21.17 -7.23 -1.75
N ARG A 60 20.36 -6.96 -2.79
CA ARG A 60 20.78 -7.08 -4.19
C ARG A 60 21.47 -5.83 -4.74
N TYR A 61 21.02 -4.65 -4.36
CA TYR A 61 21.44 -3.37 -4.95
C TYR A 61 22.11 -2.42 -3.95
N GLY A 62 22.06 -2.74 -2.65
CA GLY A 62 22.40 -1.79 -1.58
C GLY A 62 21.32 -0.72 -1.40
N ILE A 63 21.65 0.33 -0.66
CA ILE A 63 20.82 1.56 -0.55
C ILE A 63 21.60 2.70 -1.22
N LYS A 64 21.89 2.55 -2.51
CA LYS A 64 22.58 3.63 -3.27
C LYS A 64 21.64 4.79 -3.55
N PHE A 65 20.36 4.49 -3.76
CA PHE A 65 19.29 5.45 -3.98
C PHE A 65 18.22 5.21 -2.93
N GLU A 66 18.15 6.10 -1.95
CA GLU A 66 17.18 6.02 -0.86
C GLU A 66 15.73 6.03 -1.38
N CYS A 67 15.47 6.79 -2.44
CA CYS A 67 14.18 6.83 -3.12
C CYS A 67 13.73 5.45 -3.65
N ASP A 68 14.62 4.65 -4.24
CA ASP A 68 14.27 3.33 -4.77
C ASP A 68 13.95 2.34 -3.64
N PHE A 69 14.66 2.45 -2.52
CA PHE A 69 14.39 1.65 -1.32
C PHE A 69 13.03 2.02 -0.71
N ILE A 70 12.74 3.31 -0.56
CA ILE A 70 11.45 3.81 -0.06
C ILE A 70 10.33 3.41 -1.01
N TYR A 71 10.52 3.54 -2.32
CA TYR A 71 9.55 3.11 -3.33
C TYR A 71 9.25 1.62 -3.18
N THR A 72 10.28 0.77 -3.04
CA THR A 72 10.08 -0.67 -2.81
C THR A 72 9.35 -0.94 -1.51
N LEU A 73 9.58 -0.16 -0.46
CA LEU A 73 8.88 -0.31 0.81
C LEU A 73 7.41 0.15 0.73
N MET A 74 7.09 1.13 -0.11
CA MET A 74 5.77 1.78 -0.18
C MET A 74 4.96 1.46 -1.43
N HIS A 75 5.43 0.54 -2.29
CA HIS A 75 4.79 0.26 -3.58
C HIS A 75 3.33 -0.23 -3.47
N ASP A 76 2.99 -0.97 -2.41
CA ASP A 76 1.63 -1.45 -2.12
C ASP A 76 0.90 -0.56 -1.09
N ALA A 77 1.42 0.64 -0.77
CA ALA A 77 0.86 1.49 0.30
C ALA A 77 -0.60 1.92 0.05
N ALA A 78 -1.04 2.00 -1.21
CA ALA A 78 -2.42 2.31 -1.55
C ALA A 78 -3.41 1.23 -1.08
N GLU A 79 -2.96 -0.04 -0.94
CA GLU A 79 -3.80 -1.16 -0.50
C GLU A 79 -4.38 -0.94 0.92
N ALA A 80 -3.73 -0.10 1.74
CA ALA A 80 -4.25 0.34 3.04
C ALA A 80 -5.64 0.99 2.94
N TYR A 81 -5.94 1.62 1.80
CA TYR A 81 -7.19 2.36 1.57
C TYR A 81 -8.13 1.65 0.59
N VAL A 82 -7.58 0.95 -0.42
CA VAL A 82 -8.39 0.33 -1.48
C VAL A 82 -8.55 -1.19 -1.34
N GLY A 83 -7.70 -1.84 -0.53
CA GLY A 83 -7.64 -3.30 -0.40
C GLY A 83 -6.60 -3.95 -1.32
N ASP A 84 -6.06 -5.10 -0.90
CA ASP A 84 -5.27 -6.00 -1.75
C ASP A 84 -6.21 -6.78 -2.68
N LEU A 85 -5.99 -6.68 -4.00
CA LEU A 85 -6.69 -7.47 -5.00
C LEU A 85 -5.71 -8.36 -5.74
N ILE A 86 -6.04 -9.66 -5.83
CA ILE A 86 -5.26 -10.60 -6.63
C ILE A 86 -5.15 -10.11 -8.08
N SER A 87 -3.94 -10.21 -8.63
CA SER A 87 -3.59 -9.64 -9.93
C SER A 87 -4.55 -10.00 -11.07
N PRO A 88 -5.08 -11.25 -11.19
CA PRO A 88 -6.01 -11.60 -12.27
C PRO A 88 -7.37 -10.89 -12.18
N VAL A 89 -7.82 -10.50 -10.99
CA VAL A 89 -9.07 -9.75 -10.82
C VAL A 89 -8.82 -8.26 -11.01
N LYS A 90 -7.69 -7.77 -10.49
CA LYS A 90 -7.30 -6.36 -10.59
C LYS A 90 -7.20 -5.89 -12.04
N SER A 91 -6.67 -6.72 -12.96
CA SER A 91 -6.56 -6.39 -14.38
C SER A 91 -7.89 -6.12 -15.07
N GLU A 92 -8.98 -6.68 -14.55
CA GLU A 92 -10.32 -6.55 -15.12
C GLU A 92 -11.10 -5.33 -14.57
N LEU A 93 -10.56 -4.64 -13.55
CA LEU A 93 -11.26 -3.60 -12.81
C LEU A 93 -10.64 -2.23 -13.01
N LEU A 94 -10.81 -1.64 -14.20
CA LEU A 94 -10.27 -0.31 -14.53
C LEU A 94 -10.60 0.78 -13.49
N PRO A 95 -11.83 0.89 -12.93
CA PRO A 95 -12.11 1.88 -11.89
C PRO A 95 -11.24 1.71 -10.64
N PHE A 96 -10.95 0.46 -10.25
CA PHE A 96 -10.06 0.17 -9.12
C PHE A 96 -8.65 0.65 -9.39
N ILE A 97 -8.10 0.32 -10.57
CA ILE A 97 -6.75 0.74 -10.98
C ILE A 97 -6.62 2.27 -10.95
N ILE A 98 -7.64 2.99 -11.41
CA ILE A 98 -7.65 4.46 -11.40
C ILE A 98 -7.61 5.01 -9.96
N ILE A 99 -8.42 4.45 -9.06
CA ILE A 99 -8.48 4.90 -7.66
C ILE A 99 -7.16 4.59 -6.95
N GLU A 100 -6.65 3.36 -7.10
CA GLU A 100 -5.38 2.95 -6.53
C GLU A 100 -4.22 3.81 -7.02
N THR A 101 -4.16 4.11 -8.32
CA THR A 101 -3.14 4.99 -8.90
C THR A 101 -3.19 6.40 -8.31
N ARG A 102 -4.40 6.93 -8.04
CA ARG A 102 -4.53 8.22 -7.35
C ARG A 102 -3.94 8.16 -5.96
N PHE A 103 -4.26 7.13 -5.18
CA PHE A 103 -3.67 6.95 -3.85
C PHE A 103 -2.15 6.83 -3.90
N LEU A 104 -1.59 6.03 -4.81
CA LEU A 104 -0.14 5.90 -4.97
C LEU A 104 0.53 7.24 -5.26
N ASN A 105 -0.05 8.05 -6.15
CA ASN A 105 0.45 9.39 -6.44
C ASN A 105 0.36 10.31 -5.22
N THR A 106 -0.76 10.33 -4.51
CA THR A 106 -0.94 11.15 -3.30
C THR A 106 0.03 10.74 -2.17
N ILE A 107 0.28 9.44 -2.01
CA ILE A 107 1.26 8.91 -1.05
C ILE A 107 2.68 9.33 -1.43
N LYS A 108 3.02 9.27 -2.73
CA LYS A 108 4.30 9.74 -3.25
C LYS A 108 4.48 11.26 -3.07
N ASP A 109 3.42 12.04 -3.19
CA ASP A 109 3.49 13.48 -2.94
C ASP A 109 3.68 13.80 -1.43
N ARG A 110 3.36 12.85 -0.55
CA ARG A 110 3.46 12.98 0.91
C ARG A 110 4.84 12.61 1.48
N PHE A 111 5.53 11.63 0.88
CA PHE A 111 6.76 11.00 1.39
C PHE A 111 7.83 10.91 0.31
#